data_AF-U3J901-F1
#
_entry.id   AF-U3J901-F1
#
_cell.length_a   1.000
_cell.length_b   1.000
_cell.length_c   1.000
_cell.angle_alpha   90.00
_cell.angle_beta   90.00
_cell.angle_gamma   90.00
#
_symmetry.space_group_name_H-M   'P 1'
#
loop_
_entity.id
_entity.type
_entity.pdbx_description
1 polymer ?
#
loop_
_entity_poly.entity_id
_entity_poly.type
_entity_poly.pdbx_seq_one_letter_code
_entity_poly.pdbx_strand_id
1 'polypeptide(L)'
;MTMKVLFMGLTLVLCIGVVEALQCKVCKYKLPLLGCFRGANETTCERREKCAIIKTSLGKVTLYYQQGCTSAMNCGRERAADAESRLTSHYSCCETDLCNEEWDEDPTD
;
A
#
# COMPACT_ATOMS: atom_id res chain seq x y z
N MET A 1 24.45 -36.26 23.45
CA MET A 1 23.91 -35.37 22.39
C MET A 1 25.00 -34.36 22.06
N THR A 2 25.61 -34.49 20.89
CA THR A 2 26.89 -33.86 20.54
C THR A 2 26.70 -32.43 20.03
N MET A 3 27.66 -31.55 20.35
CA MET A 3 27.75 -30.14 19.96
C MET A 3 27.50 -29.89 18.46
N LYS A 4 27.79 -30.90 17.61
CA LYS A 4 27.53 -30.92 16.17
C LYS A 4 26.05 -30.79 15.78
N VAL A 5 25.14 -31.34 16.58
CA VAL A 5 23.69 -31.28 16.30
C VAL A 5 23.15 -29.87 16.56
N LEU A 6 23.65 -29.20 17.60
CA LEU A 6 23.31 -27.81 17.91
C LEU A 6 23.80 -26.85 16.81
N PHE A 7 25.02 -27.04 16.30
CA PHE A 7 25.55 -26.21 15.22
C PHE A 7 24.78 -26.37 13.91
N MET A 8 24.40 -27.60 13.53
CA MET A 8 23.57 -27.82 12.34
C MET A 8 22.16 -27.24 12.49
N GLY A 9 21.56 -27.34 13.67
CA GLY A 9 20.26 -26.72 13.97
C GLY A 9 20.32 -25.20 13.86
N LEU A 10 21.36 -24.56 14.39
CA LEU A 10 21.53 -23.11 14.35
C LEU A 10 21.71 -22.58 12.91
N THR A 11 22.48 -23.28 12.07
CA THR A 11 22.65 -22.91 10.65
C THR A 11 21.36 -23.04 9.84
N LEU A 12 20.49 -23.99 10.17
CA LEU A 12 19.22 -24.16 9.46
C LEU A 12 18.24 -23.01 9.76
N VAL A 13 18.21 -22.54 11.01
CA VAL A 13 17.33 -21.45 11.47
C VAL A 13 17.77 -20.10 10.91
N LEU A 14 19.08 -19.85 10.79
CA LEU A 14 19.63 -18.61 10.20
C LEU A 14 19.30 -18.43 8.71
N CYS A 15 18.96 -19.50 7.98
CA CYS A 15 18.60 -19.44 6.57
C CYS A 15 17.11 -19.12 6.34
N ILE A 16 16.28 -19.14 7.38
CA ILE A 16 14.88 -18.75 7.28
C ILE A 16 14.81 -17.23 7.48
N GLY A 17 15.20 -16.48 6.45
CA GLY A 17 14.97 -15.03 6.42
C GLY A 17 13.48 -14.79 6.61
N VAL A 18 13.10 -14.15 7.72
CA VAL A 18 11.72 -13.77 8.01
C VAL A 18 11.22 -12.95 6.82
N VAL A 19 10.31 -13.54 6.05
CA VAL A 19 9.60 -12.80 4.99
C VAL A 19 8.49 -12.07 5.71
N GLU A 20 8.78 -10.85 6.19
CA GLU A 20 7.72 -9.95 6.63
C GLU A 20 6.87 -9.63 5.40
N ALA A 21 5.60 -10.05 5.47
CA ALA A 21 4.62 -9.82 4.43
C ALA A 21 3.68 -8.72 4.92
N LEU A 22 3.83 -7.52 4.34
CA LEU A 22 3.10 -6.32 4.73
C LEU A 22 1.61 -6.48 4.46
N GLN A 23 0.75 -6.17 5.43
CA GLN A 23 -0.71 -6.13 5.25
C GLN A 23 -1.20 -4.70 5.01
N CYS A 24 -2.12 -4.51 4.07
CA CYS A 24 -2.67 -3.19 3.75
C CYS A 24 -4.17 -3.26 3.54
N LYS A 25 -4.88 -2.15 3.81
CA LYS A 25 -6.29 -2.01 3.42
C LYS A 25 -6.42 -1.94 1.91
N VAL A 26 -7.49 -2.53 1.37
CA VAL A 26 -7.81 -2.42 -0.06
C VAL A 26 -9.17 -1.75 -0.25
N CYS A 27 -9.19 -0.73 -1.10
CA CYS A 27 -10.42 -0.12 -1.55
C CYS A 27 -10.24 0.40 -2.95
N LYS A 28 -11.07 -0.04 -3.90
CA LYS A 28 -11.01 0.41 -5.29
C LYS A 28 -11.58 1.82 -5.45
N TYR A 29 -12.59 2.15 -4.65
CA TYR A 29 -13.26 3.46 -4.65
C TYR A 29 -13.64 3.86 -3.23
N LYS A 30 -12.79 4.65 -2.57
CA LYS A 30 -13.07 5.31 -1.29
C LYS A 30 -13.47 6.75 -1.58
N LEU A 31 -14.73 7.08 -1.30
CA LEU A 31 -15.24 8.44 -1.41
C LEU A 31 -15.01 9.15 -0.08
N PRO A 32 -14.56 10.43 -0.09
CA PRO A 32 -14.21 11.17 1.12
C PRO A 32 -15.27 11.07 2.25
N LEU A 33 -16.55 11.24 1.90
CA LEU A 33 -17.65 11.28 2.86
C LEU A 33 -18.47 9.98 2.99
N LEU A 34 -18.30 9.03 2.07
CA LEU A 34 -19.13 7.80 2.03
C LEU A 34 -18.33 6.52 2.33
N GLY A 35 -17.01 6.65 2.53
CA GLY A 35 -16.15 5.51 2.79
C GLY A 35 -15.95 4.62 1.57
N CYS A 36 -15.64 3.34 1.80
CA CYS A 36 -15.29 2.40 0.74
C CYS A 36 -16.53 1.77 0.08
N PHE A 37 -16.65 1.91 -1.25
CA PHE A 37 -17.75 1.32 -2.03
C PHE A 37 -17.45 -0.07 -2.59
N ARG A 38 -16.18 -0.39 -2.86
CA ARG A 38 -15.80 -1.64 -3.54
C ARG A 38 -14.37 -2.05 -3.19
N GLY A 39 -14.18 -3.18 -2.50
CA GLY A 39 -12.86 -3.70 -2.13
C GLY A 39 -12.94 -4.85 -1.15
N ALA A 40 -11.88 -5.68 -1.09
CA ALA A 40 -11.64 -6.59 0.02
C ALA A 40 -11.06 -5.79 1.18
N ASN A 41 -11.42 -6.04 2.44
CA ASN A 41 -10.98 -5.17 3.54
C ASN A 41 -9.45 -5.04 3.62
N GLU A 42 -8.72 -6.16 3.47
CA GLU A 42 -7.27 -6.25 3.67
C GLU A 42 -6.64 -7.18 2.63
N THR A 43 -5.36 -6.95 2.35
CA THR A 43 -4.55 -7.81 1.49
C THR A 43 -3.11 -7.88 1.98
N THR A 44 -2.41 -8.95 1.62
CA THR A 44 -0.98 -9.12 1.87
C THR A 44 -0.21 -8.70 0.62
N CYS A 45 0.70 -7.75 0.75
CA CYS A 45 1.51 -7.26 -0.36
C CYS A 45 2.66 -8.20 -0.71
N GLU A 46 3.11 -8.10 -1.96
CA GLU A 46 4.31 -8.81 -2.41
C GLU A 46 5.58 -8.21 -1.80
N ARG A 47 6.69 -8.94 -1.94
CA ARG A 47 8.01 -8.45 -1.51
C ARG A 47 8.32 -7.12 -2.17
N ARG A 48 8.70 -6.13 -1.36
CA ARG A 48 9.11 -4.76 -1.75
C ARG A 48 7.97 -3.85 -2.23
N GLU A 49 6.72 -4.30 -2.13
CA GLU A 49 5.57 -3.42 -2.23
C GLU A 49 5.36 -2.62 -0.93
N LYS A 50 4.56 -1.57 -1.02
CA LYS A 50 4.19 -0.68 0.08
C LYS A 50 2.68 -0.49 0.10
N CYS A 51 2.11 -0.19 1.27
CA CYS A 51 0.74 0.27 1.34
C CYS A 51 0.64 1.64 0.67
N ALA A 52 -0.44 1.87 -0.06
CA ALA A 52 -0.66 3.11 -0.78
C ALA A 52 -2.09 3.64 -0.62
N ILE A 53 -2.18 4.97 -0.72
CA ILE A 53 -3.40 5.73 -0.95
C ILE A 53 -3.18 6.52 -2.24
N ILE A 54 -4.06 6.28 -3.22
CA ILE A 54 -3.98 6.86 -4.56
C ILE A 54 -5.11 7.86 -4.69
N LYS A 55 -4.78 9.15 -4.73
CA LYS A 55 -5.73 10.25 -4.90
C LYS A 55 -5.96 10.50 -6.38
N THR A 56 -7.18 10.26 -6.87
CA THR A 56 -7.55 10.56 -8.26
C THR A 56 -8.31 11.87 -8.34
N SER A 57 -7.82 12.79 -9.17
CA SER A 57 -8.34 14.15 -9.29
C SER A 57 -8.64 14.52 -10.75
N LEU A 58 -9.61 15.42 -10.95
CA LEU A 58 -9.85 16.11 -12.21
C LEU A 58 -9.55 17.59 -12.00
N GLY A 59 -8.41 18.06 -12.50
CA GLY A 59 -7.90 19.38 -12.16
C GLY A 59 -7.64 19.48 -10.66
N LYS A 60 -8.35 20.39 -9.96
CA LYS A 60 -8.24 20.58 -8.50
C LYS A 60 -9.26 19.76 -7.69
N VAL A 61 -10.20 19.10 -8.34
CA VAL A 61 -11.29 18.38 -7.66
C VAL A 61 -10.88 16.94 -7.44
N THR A 62 -10.88 16.49 -6.19
CA THR A 62 -10.66 15.08 -5.85
C THR A 62 -11.94 14.29 -6.12
N LEU A 63 -11.85 13.24 -6.94
CA LEU A 63 -13.01 12.40 -7.27
C LEU A 63 -13.16 11.23 -6.29
N TYR A 64 -12.07 10.50 -6.06
CA TYR A 64 -12.05 9.35 -5.17
C TYR A 64 -10.60 8.98 -4.80
N TYR A 65 -10.47 8.17 -3.76
CA TYR A 65 -9.24 7.54 -3.35
C TYR A 65 -9.26 6.03 -3.65
N GLN A 66 -8.08 5.45 -3.84
CA GLN A 66 -7.89 4.01 -3.86
C GLN A 66 -6.88 3.60 -2.80
N GLN A 67 -7.07 2.46 -2.18
CA GLN A 67 -6.18 1.87 -1.18
C GLN A 67 -5.71 0.51 -1.67
N GLY A 68 -4.45 0.16 -1.42
CA GLY A 68 -3.92 -1.17 -1.70
C GLY A 68 -2.40 -1.24 -1.68
N CYS A 69 -1.84 -2.28 -2.28
CA CYS A 69 -0.40 -2.43 -2.46
C CYS A 69 0.07 -1.74 -3.74
N THR A 70 1.27 -1.18 -3.72
CA THR A 70 1.92 -0.67 -4.92
C THR A 70 3.43 -0.87 -4.86
N SER A 71 4.08 -0.85 -6.03
CA SER A 71 5.54 -0.83 -6.11
C SER A 71 6.07 0.43 -5.42
N ALA A 72 7.13 0.28 -4.61
CA ALA A 72 7.85 1.42 -4.00
C ALA A 72 8.27 2.50 -5.01
N MET A 73 8.45 2.13 -6.30
CA MET A 73 8.77 3.09 -7.36
C MET A 73 7.64 4.07 -7.68
N ASN A 74 6.39 3.76 -7.33
CA ASN A 74 5.25 4.64 -7.56
C ASN A 74 5.08 5.69 -6.46
N CYS A 75 5.67 5.49 -5.29
CA CYS A 75 5.47 6.34 -4.12
C CYS A 75 5.96 7.78 -4.36
N GLY A 76 5.12 8.76 -4.04
CA GLY A 76 5.36 10.18 -4.27
C GLY A 76 5.24 10.61 -5.73
N ARG A 77 4.85 9.71 -6.65
CA ARG A 77 4.65 10.06 -8.05
C ARG A 77 3.22 10.55 -8.28
N GLU A 78 3.12 11.55 -9.15
CA GLU A 78 1.89 11.89 -9.81
C GLU A 78 1.91 11.28 -11.22
N ARG A 79 0.95 10.39 -11.51
CA ARG A 79 0.71 9.92 -12.87
C ARG A 79 -0.19 10.93 -13.56
N ALA A 80 0.35 11.50 -14.64
CA ALA A 80 -0.39 12.39 -15.53
C ALA A 80 -1.52 11.61 -16.22
N ALA A 81 -2.52 12.38 -16.63
CA ALA A 81 -3.71 11.88 -17.29
C ALA A 81 -3.41 11.06 -18.54
N ASP A 82 -4.19 10.00 -18.73
CA ASP A 82 -4.41 9.51 -20.08
C ASP A 82 -5.03 10.65 -20.91
N ALA A 83 -4.72 10.68 -22.21
CA ALA A 83 -5.11 11.80 -23.09
C ALA A 83 -6.65 11.96 -23.19
N GLU A 84 -7.42 10.98 -22.70
CA GLU A 84 -8.87 10.87 -22.84
C GLU A 84 -9.62 11.35 -21.59
N SER A 85 -9.14 11.07 -20.38
CA SER A 85 -9.86 11.35 -19.13
C SER A 85 -9.43 12.62 -18.39
N ARG A 86 -8.25 13.18 -18.69
CA ARG A 86 -7.65 14.33 -17.95
C ARG A 86 -7.49 14.10 -16.43
N LEU A 87 -7.56 12.85 -15.97
CA LEU A 87 -7.45 12.49 -14.56
C LEU A 87 -6.00 12.42 -14.09
N THR A 88 -5.66 13.02 -12.96
CA THR A 88 -4.34 12.85 -12.34
C THR A 88 -4.44 11.90 -11.14
N SER A 89 -3.40 11.09 -10.93
CA SER A 89 -3.32 10.15 -9.81
C SER A 89 -2.04 10.36 -9.00
N HIS A 90 -2.18 10.79 -7.75
CA HIS A 90 -1.07 10.97 -6.82
C HIS A 90 -0.97 9.79 -5.85
N TYR A 91 0.24 9.23 -5.69
CA TYR A 91 0.50 8.04 -4.88
C TYR A 91 1.18 8.41 -3.54
N SER A 92 0.48 8.29 -2.44
CA SER A 92 1.04 8.38 -1.07
C SER A 92 1.28 6.98 -0.52
N CYS A 93 2.44 6.72 0.11
CA CYS A 93 2.79 5.39 0.60
C CYS A 93 3.23 5.37 2.06
N CYS A 94 3.08 4.20 2.69
CA CYS A 94 3.54 3.92 4.05
C CYS A 94 3.98 2.44 4.18
N GLU A 95 4.69 2.10 5.27
CA GLU A 95 5.46 0.84 5.36
C GLU A 95 5.10 -0.09 6.51
N THR A 96 4.10 0.26 7.33
CA THR A 96 3.65 -0.58 8.47
C THR A 96 2.30 -1.22 8.16
N ASP A 97 1.97 -2.31 8.84
CA ASP A 97 0.70 -2.99 8.62
C ASP A 97 -0.49 -2.05 8.80
N LEU A 98 -1.42 -2.10 7.84
CA LEU A 98 -2.67 -1.34 7.78
C LEU A 98 -2.50 0.18 7.88
N CYS A 99 -1.29 0.71 7.65
CA CYS A 99 -0.99 2.14 7.78
C CYS A 99 -1.78 3.05 6.84
N ASN A 100 -2.44 2.48 5.84
CA ASN A 100 -3.27 3.21 4.88
C ASN A 100 -4.76 3.26 5.28
N GLU A 101 -5.14 2.92 6.52
CA GLU A 101 -6.53 2.93 6.99
C GLU A 101 -7.09 4.35 7.16
N GLU A 102 -6.38 5.15 7.95
CA GLU A 102 -6.76 6.52 8.30
C GLU A 102 -5.99 7.51 7.43
N TRP A 103 -6.70 8.47 6.86
CA TRP A 103 -6.11 9.55 6.10
C TRP A 103 -6.89 10.80 6.45
N ASP A 104 -6.21 11.77 7.04
CA ASP A 104 -6.76 13.10 7.24
C ASP A 104 -7.10 13.68 5.88
N GLU A 105 -8.36 14.04 5.68
CA GLU A 105 -8.77 14.75 4.47
C GLU A 105 -7.89 16.01 4.34
N ASP A 106 -7.35 16.25 3.12
CA ASP A 106 -6.68 17.52 2.84
C ASP A 106 -7.62 18.65 3.29
N PRO A 107 -7.16 19.62 4.10
CA PRO A 107 -7.98 20.77 4.44
C PRO A 107 -8.42 21.41 3.12
N THR A 108 -9.73 21.52 2.94
CA THR A 108 -10.29 22.28 1.85
C THR A 108 -9.88 23.74 2.03
N ASP A 109 -8.87 24.17 1.28
CA ASP A 109 -8.54 25.59 1.05
C ASP A 109 -9.67 26.30 0.28
#